data_AF-A0ABD3LUD9-F1
#
_entry.id   AF-A0ABD3LUD9-F1
#
_cell.length_a   1.000
_cell.length_b   1.000
_cell.length_c   1.000
_cell.angle_alpha   90.00
_cell.angle_beta   90.00
_cell.angle_gamma   90.00
#
_symmetry.space_group_name_H-M   'P 1'
#
loop_
_entity.id
_entity.type
_entity.pdbx_description
1 polymer ?
#
loop_
_entity_poly.entity_id
_entity_poly.type
_entity_poly.pdbx_seq_one_letter_code
_entity_poly.pdbx_strand_id
1 'polypeptide(L)'
;MLTGSNFKRWKQDIEFALGIVDMDLALREDEPARPNDQSTADQKAYYARWEKSNRLSLIAMKRSIAEHLISGLPEDTNARQFLEAVGERYRVSDKAEAGNLLSELTNMRYDAAMGVREFILKMVHIQSKLKAHEIVLSENYIVHQALNVLPAEFSQIKSAYNAQNETWSVNALITKCVTEEEKLKKEEYESAHLTTNATLSSYRGNGSLRGQMLMAQRNGKTLGKMRTM
;
A
#
# COMPACT_ATOMS: atom_id res chain seq x y z
N MET A 1 3.71 -15.91 -0.50
CA MET A 1 4.08 -16.75 0.66
C MET A 1 3.24 -16.32 1.86
N LEU A 2 2.74 -17.26 2.65
CA LEU A 2 2.02 -17.00 3.89
C LEU A 2 3.01 -16.55 4.98
N THR A 3 2.66 -15.48 5.65
CA THR A 3 3.37 -14.84 6.76
C THR A 3 2.37 -14.58 7.89
N GLY A 4 2.84 -14.07 9.04
CA GLY A 4 2.01 -13.89 10.24
C GLY A 4 0.72 -13.06 10.06
N SER A 5 0.65 -12.15 9.07
CA SER A 5 -0.44 -11.17 8.97
C SER A 5 -1.18 -11.13 7.63
N ASN A 6 -0.78 -11.91 6.63
CA ASN A 6 -1.30 -11.79 5.27
C ASN A 6 -2.26 -12.91 4.84
N PHE A 7 -2.82 -13.68 5.78
CA PHE A 7 -3.67 -14.85 5.48
C PHE A 7 -4.78 -14.57 4.46
N LYS A 8 -5.56 -13.49 4.64
CA LYS A 8 -6.68 -13.14 3.73
C LYS A 8 -6.19 -13.00 2.27
N ARG A 9 -5.09 -12.27 2.06
CA ARG A 9 -4.49 -12.05 0.74
C ARG A 9 -3.87 -13.33 0.19
N TRP A 10 -3.13 -14.06 1.02
CA TRP A 10 -2.53 -15.33 0.62
C TRP A 10 -3.57 -16.35 0.16
N LYS A 11 -4.69 -16.47 0.89
CA LYS A 11 -5.81 -17.35 0.51
C LYS A 11 -6.38 -16.97 -0.85
N GLN A 12 -6.64 -15.68 -1.09
CA GLN A 12 -7.13 -15.17 -2.38
C GLN A 12 -6.15 -15.48 -3.52
N ASP A 13 -4.85 -15.24 -3.32
CA ASP A 13 -3.82 -15.51 -4.33
C ASP A 13 -3.74 -17.00 -4.68
N ILE A 14 -3.89 -17.89 -3.68
CA ILE A 14 -3.90 -19.35 -3.88
C ILE A 14 -5.16 -19.81 -4.61
N GLU A 15 -6.33 -19.37 -4.18
CA GLU A 15 -7.62 -19.72 -4.81
C GLU A 15 -7.64 -19.27 -6.28
N PHE A 16 -7.16 -18.04 -6.54
CA PHE A 16 -7.03 -17.51 -7.91
C PHE A 16 -6.06 -18.34 -8.75
N ALA A 17 -4.86 -18.65 -8.24
CA ALA A 17 -3.86 -19.41 -8.97
C ALA A 17 -4.32 -20.83 -9.30
N LEU A 18 -5.01 -21.50 -8.36
CA LEU A 18 -5.55 -22.85 -8.58
C LEU A 18 -6.75 -22.85 -9.54
N GLY A 19 -7.60 -21.81 -9.46
CA GLY A 19 -8.75 -21.66 -10.36
C GLY A 19 -8.35 -21.45 -11.82
N ILE A 20 -7.30 -20.68 -12.10
CA ILE A 20 -6.83 -20.44 -13.49
C ILE A 20 -6.38 -21.73 -14.19
N VAL A 21 -5.90 -22.71 -13.44
CA VAL A 21 -5.40 -23.98 -13.98
C VAL A 21 -6.37 -25.14 -13.82
N ASP A 22 -7.64 -24.86 -13.49
CA ASP A 22 -8.70 -25.84 -13.23
C ASP A 22 -8.30 -26.90 -12.17
N MET A 23 -7.60 -26.47 -11.12
CA MET A 23 -7.16 -27.35 -10.01
C MET A 23 -7.84 -27.04 -8.68
N ASP A 24 -8.90 -26.24 -8.67
CA ASP A 24 -9.66 -25.82 -7.49
C ASP A 24 -10.86 -26.73 -7.15
N LEU A 25 -11.11 -27.78 -7.94
CA LEU A 25 -12.22 -28.73 -7.75
C LEU A 25 -12.31 -29.26 -6.31
N ALA A 26 -11.20 -29.72 -5.72
CA ALA A 26 -11.15 -30.24 -4.36
C ALA A 26 -11.27 -29.16 -3.27
N LEU A 27 -11.13 -27.88 -3.62
CA LEU A 27 -11.47 -26.77 -2.72
C LEU A 27 -12.97 -26.49 -2.75
N ARG A 28 -13.59 -26.60 -3.92
CA ARG A 28 -15.00 -26.25 -4.19
C ARG A 28 -16.01 -27.35 -3.88
N GLU A 29 -15.63 -28.61 -4.02
CA GLU A 29 -16.54 -29.77 -3.88
C GLU A 29 -16.05 -30.75 -2.79
N ASP A 30 -17.01 -31.34 -2.07
CA ASP A 30 -16.73 -32.34 -1.03
C ASP A 30 -16.01 -33.55 -1.60
N GLU A 31 -15.30 -34.30 -0.75
CA GLU A 31 -14.65 -35.54 -1.17
C GLU A 31 -15.70 -36.54 -1.71
N PRO A 32 -15.60 -36.94 -3.00
CA PRO A 32 -16.51 -37.92 -3.55
C PRO A 32 -16.28 -39.29 -2.94
N ALA A 33 -17.33 -40.11 -2.97
CA ALA A 33 -17.23 -41.50 -2.58
C ALA A 33 -16.13 -42.21 -3.38
N ARG A 34 -15.27 -42.96 -2.69
CA ARG A 34 -14.21 -43.73 -3.33
C ARG A 34 -14.82 -44.73 -4.32
N PRO A 35 -14.37 -44.74 -5.58
CA PRO A 35 -14.87 -45.68 -6.57
C PRO A 35 -14.61 -47.13 -6.16
N ASN A 36 -15.53 -48.01 -6.55
CA ASN A 36 -15.43 -49.45 -6.37
C ASN A 36 -15.68 -50.16 -7.72
N ASP A 37 -15.76 -51.49 -7.69
CA ASP A 37 -15.94 -52.30 -8.91
C ASP A 37 -17.27 -52.03 -9.63
N GLN A 38 -18.28 -51.50 -8.93
CA GLN A 38 -19.59 -51.15 -9.47
C GLN A 38 -19.65 -49.72 -10.01
N SER A 39 -18.61 -48.90 -9.79
CA SER A 39 -18.60 -47.51 -10.23
C SER A 39 -18.49 -47.39 -11.74
N THR A 40 -19.24 -46.45 -12.30
CA THR A 40 -19.22 -46.14 -13.73
C THR A 40 -17.88 -45.52 -14.14
N ALA A 41 -17.59 -45.52 -15.45
CA ALA A 41 -16.40 -44.86 -16.00
C ALA A 41 -16.36 -43.36 -15.62
N ASP A 42 -17.50 -42.69 -15.64
CA ASP A 42 -17.61 -41.26 -15.31
C ASP A 42 -17.35 -41.00 -13.82
N GLN A 43 -17.84 -41.86 -12.92
CA GLN A 43 -17.57 -41.75 -11.48
C GLN A 43 -16.08 -41.92 -11.18
N LYS A 44 -15.43 -42.90 -11.83
CA LYS A 44 -13.97 -43.13 -11.71
C LYS A 44 -13.18 -41.94 -12.26
N ALA A 45 -13.59 -41.39 -13.42
CA ALA A 45 -12.93 -40.24 -14.03
C ALA A 45 -13.09 -38.97 -13.18
N TYR A 46 -14.27 -38.73 -12.62
CA TYR A 46 -14.53 -37.61 -11.73
C TYR A 46 -13.70 -37.71 -10.45
N TYR A 47 -13.66 -38.89 -9.80
CA TYR A 47 -12.81 -39.12 -8.62
C TYR A 47 -11.34 -38.83 -8.92
N ALA A 48 -10.82 -39.33 -10.06
CA ALA A 48 -9.42 -39.10 -10.45
C ALA A 48 -9.12 -37.61 -10.68
N ARG A 49 -10.07 -36.84 -11.24
CA ARG A 49 -9.94 -35.38 -11.39
C ARG A 49 -9.92 -34.68 -10.03
N TRP A 50 -10.84 -35.06 -9.14
CA TRP A 50 -10.90 -34.53 -7.78
C TRP A 50 -9.61 -34.84 -6.99
N GLU A 51 -9.14 -36.09 -7.04
CA GLU A 51 -7.91 -36.53 -6.36
C GLU A 51 -6.67 -35.77 -6.90
N LYS A 52 -6.58 -35.58 -8.22
CA LYS A 52 -5.52 -34.77 -8.83
C LYS A 52 -5.55 -33.33 -8.34
N SER A 53 -6.73 -32.70 -8.32
CA SER A 53 -6.92 -31.34 -7.80
C SER A 53 -6.55 -31.27 -6.32
N ASN A 54 -6.99 -32.23 -5.50
CA ASN A 54 -6.68 -32.34 -4.08
C ASN A 54 -5.16 -32.37 -3.83
N ARG A 55 -4.46 -33.29 -4.50
CA ARG A 55 -3.01 -33.47 -4.37
C ARG A 55 -2.24 -32.22 -4.78
N LEU A 56 -2.58 -31.61 -5.91
CA LEU A 56 -1.86 -30.45 -6.43
C LEU A 56 -2.12 -29.19 -5.59
N SER A 57 -3.37 -29.02 -5.11
CA SER A 57 -3.72 -27.93 -4.20
C SER A 57 -2.94 -28.01 -2.89
N LEU A 58 -2.84 -29.21 -2.29
CA LEU A 58 -2.04 -29.43 -1.08
C LEU A 58 -0.56 -29.08 -1.29
N ILE A 59 0.03 -29.50 -2.41
CA ILE A 59 1.43 -29.17 -2.74
C ILE A 59 1.62 -27.66 -2.90
N ALA A 60 0.72 -27.00 -3.63
CA ALA A 60 0.78 -25.55 -3.85
C ALA A 60 0.68 -24.78 -2.53
N MET A 61 -0.31 -25.12 -1.68
CA MET A 61 -0.49 -24.51 -0.37
C MET A 61 0.72 -24.74 0.52
N LYS A 62 1.14 -26.00 0.75
CA LYS A 62 2.28 -26.33 1.62
C LYS A 62 3.57 -25.65 1.16
N ARG A 63 3.85 -25.57 -0.14
CA ARG A 63 5.04 -24.85 -0.67
C ARG A 63 5.00 -23.35 -0.45
N SER A 64 3.80 -22.78 -0.35
CA SER A 64 3.61 -21.34 -0.19
C SER A 64 3.59 -20.89 1.27
N ILE A 65 3.69 -21.82 2.22
CA ILE A 65 3.67 -21.58 3.67
C ILE A 65 5.07 -21.86 4.23
N ALA A 66 5.54 -21.03 5.17
CA ALA A 66 6.82 -21.29 5.83
C ALA A 66 6.76 -22.56 6.69
N GLU A 67 7.84 -23.35 6.70
CA GLU A 67 7.88 -24.69 7.33
C GLU A 67 7.41 -24.71 8.79
N HIS A 68 7.85 -23.73 9.60
CA HIS A 68 7.45 -23.62 11.01
C HIS A 68 5.95 -23.34 11.23
N LEU A 69 5.23 -22.89 10.20
CA LEU A 69 3.77 -22.70 10.24
C LEU A 69 3.02 -23.98 9.85
N ILE A 70 3.70 -24.93 9.18
CA ILE A 70 3.16 -26.23 8.76
C ILE A 70 3.22 -27.25 9.89
N SER A 71 4.24 -27.19 10.75
CA SER A 71 4.60 -28.23 11.73
C SER A 71 3.56 -28.56 12.81
N GLY A 72 2.38 -27.93 12.83
CA GLY A 72 1.27 -28.38 13.67
C GLY A 72 -0.07 -28.42 12.95
N LEU A 73 -0.07 -28.36 11.63
CA LEU A 73 -1.26 -28.59 10.82
C LEU A 73 -1.49 -30.10 10.66
N PRO A 74 -2.74 -30.54 10.46
CA PRO A 74 -3.03 -31.95 10.19
C PRO A 74 -2.32 -32.45 8.93
N GLU A 75 -1.64 -33.60 9.01
CA GLU A 75 -0.94 -34.20 7.87
C GLU A 75 -1.90 -34.92 6.91
N ASP A 76 -2.92 -35.59 7.46
CA ASP A 76 -3.88 -36.45 6.76
C ASP A 76 -5.20 -35.74 6.50
N THR A 77 -5.17 -34.63 5.76
CA THR A 77 -6.37 -33.88 5.37
C THR A 77 -6.42 -33.64 3.88
N ASN A 78 -7.63 -33.53 3.34
CA ASN A 78 -7.81 -33.05 1.98
C ASN A 78 -7.52 -31.53 1.89
N ALA A 79 -7.40 -31.02 0.68
CA ALA A 79 -7.00 -29.64 0.40
C ALA A 79 -7.93 -28.63 1.09
N ARG A 80 -9.24 -28.86 1.08
CA ARG A 80 -10.21 -27.99 1.73
C ARG A 80 -9.99 -27.97 3.25
N GLN A 81 -9.95 -29.14 3.88
CA GLN A 81 -9.73 -29.27 5.32
C GLN A 81 -8.39 -28.66 5.74
N PHE A 82 -7.34 -28.82 4.92
CA PHE A 82 -6.05 -28.20 5.15
C PHE A 82 -6.15 -26.66 5.11
N LEU A 83 -6.83 -26.09 4.10
CA LEU A 83 -7.03 -24.65 3.99
C LEU A 83 -7.84 -24.09 5.16
N GLU A 84 -8.84 -24.82 5.63
CA GLU A 84 -9.62 -24.48 6.84
C GLU A 84 -8.76 -24.52 8.10
N ALA A 85 -7.94 -25.55 8.28
CA ALA A 85 -7.03 -25.67 9.43
C ALA A 85 -5.99 -24.54 9.46
N VAL A 86 -5.49 -24.12 8.28
CA VAL A 86 -4.66 -22.92 8.18
C VAL A 86 -5.49 -21.70 8.61
N GLY A 87 -6.70 -21.53 8.08
CA GLY A 87 -7.56 -20.40 8.41
C GLY A 87 -7.86 -20.25 9.89
N GLU A 88 -8.09 -21.34 10.61
CA GLU A 88 -8.35 -21.29 12.06
C GLU A 88 -7.16 -20.74 12.85
N ARG A 89 -5.92 -21.04 12.43
CA ARG A 89 -4.70 -20.48 13.07
C ARG A 89 -4.57 -18.97 12.91
N TYR A 90 -5.18 -18.42 11.85
CA TYR A 90 -5.18 -16.99 11.54
C TYR A 90 -6.51 -16.33 11.84
N ARG A 91 -7.40 -17.01 12.58
CA ARG A 91 -8.69 -16.45 12.96
C ARG A 91 -8.46 -15.30 13.92
N VAL A 92 -8.71 -14.09 13.42
CA VAL A 92 -8.78 -12.88 14.25
C VAL A 92 -10.21 -12.77 14.76
N SER A 93 -10.39 -12.45 16.04
CA SER A 93 -11.73 -12.15 16.57
C SER A 93 -12.29 -10.91 15.87
N ASP A 94 -13.58 -10.92 15.52
CA ASP A 94 -14.26 -9.77 14.90
C ASP A 94 -14.07 -8.48 15.70
N LYS A 95 -14.03 -8.56 17.03
CA LYS A 95 -13.76 -7.41 17.92
C LYS A 95 -12.34 -6.89 17.79
N ALA A 96 -11.36 -7.78 17.67
CA ALA A 96 -9.96 -7.40 17.48
C ALA A 96 -9.74 -6.82 16.08
N GLU A 97 -10.38 -7.36 15.04
CA GLU A 97 -10.34 -6.80 13.69
C GLU A 97 -10.97 -5.39 13.66
N ALA A 98 -12.16 -5.22 14.26
CA ALA A 98 -12.80 -3.92 14.39
C ALA A 98 -11.93 -2.90 15.17
N GLY A 99 -11.29 -3.33 16.27
CA GLY A 99 -10.35 -2.50 17.03
C GLY A 99 -9.13 -2.07 16.21
N ASN A 100 -8.56 -2.99 15.42
CA ASN A 100 -7.44 -2.68 14.53
C ASN A 100 -7.84 -1.69 13.43
N LEU A 101 -9.03 -1.85 12.83
CA LEU A 101 -9.56 -0.94 11.82
C LEU A 101 -9.81 0.47 12.39
N LEU A 102 -10.35 0.59 13.60
CA LEU A 102 -10.51 1.87 14.28
C LEU A 102 -9.16 2.54 14.57
N SER A 103 -8.18 1.75 15.03
CA SER A 103 -6.82 2.23 15.25
C SER A 103 -6.17 2.69 13.95
N GLU A 104 -6.34 1.95 12.85
CA GLU A 104 -5.83 2.33 11.54
C GLU A 104 -6.46 3.65 11.06
N LEU A 105 -7.79 3.80 11.18
CA LEU A 105 -8.51 5.00 10.76
C LEU A 105 -8.10 6.25 11.56
N THR A 106 -7.91 6.10 12.88
CA THR A 106 -7.60 7.22 13.77
C THR A 106 -6.13 7.64 13.70
N ASN A 107 -5.22 6.70 13.48
CA ASN A 107 -3.77 6.94 13.45
C ASN A 107 -3.20 7.11 12.03
N MET A 108 -4.04 6.99 10.98
CA MET A 108 -3.60 7.19 9.60
C MET A 108 -3.00 8.58 9.42
N ARG A 109 -1.92 8.67 8.63
CA ARG A 109 -1.29 9.93 8.24
C ARG A 109 -1.41 10.12 6.74
N TYR A 110 -1.53 11.37 6.31
CA TYR A 110 -1.47 11.70 4.89
C TYR A 110 -0.06 11.48 4.34
N ASP A 111 0.01 10.88 3.16
CA ASP A 111 1.22 10.68 2.38
C ASP A 111 1.05 11.38 1.03
N ALA A 112 1.92 12.36 0.74
CA ALA A 112 1.88 13.14 -0.49
C ALA A 112 2.08 12.27 -1.74
N ALA A 113 2.76 11.13 -1.64
CA ALA A 113 2.98 10.21 -2.77
C ALA A 113 1.70 9.47 -3.17
N MET A 114 0.82 9.16 -2.20
CA MET A 114 -0.48 8.52 -2.43
C MET A 114 -1.48 9.52 -3.05
N GLY A 115 -1.38 10.79 -2.68
CA GLY A 115 -2.31 11.83 -3.09
C GLY A 115 -3.63 11.79 -2.34
N VAL A 116 -4.31 12.94 -2.30
CA VAL A 116 -5.44 13.17 -1.39
C VAL A 116 -6.69 12.37 -1.73
N ARG A 117 -6.93 12.10 -3.01
CA ARG A 117 -8.07 11.26 -3.45
C ARG A 117 -7.95 9.84 -2.90
N GLU A 118 -6.80 9.20 -3.13
CA GLU A 118 -6.57 7.82 -2.68
C GLU A 118 -6.57 7.75 -1.15
N PHE A 119 -5.98 8.73 -0.48
CA PHE A 119 -6.00 8.85 0.98
C PHE A 119 -7.44 8.88 1.54
N ILE A 120 -8.33 9.73 1.03
CA ILE A 120 -9.72 9.81 1.49
C ILE A 120 -10.47 8.52 1.17
N LEU A 121 -10.28 7.93 -0.02
CA LEU A 121 -10.91 6.66 -0.38
C LEU A 121 -10.45 5.50 0.52
N LYS A 122 -9.19 5.52 1.00
CA LYS A 122 -8.72 4.57 1.99
C LYS A 122 -9.47 4.68 3.32
N MET A 123 -9.80 5.90 3.77
CA MET A 123 -10.65 6.10 4.96
C MET A 123 -12.07 5.54 4.77
N VAL A 124 -12.68 5.79 3.61
CA VAL A 124 -14.01 5.24 3.24
C VAL A 124 -14.00 3.72 3.18
N HIS A 125 -12.91 3.13 2.68
CA HIS A 125 -12.73 1.69 2.67
C HIS A 125 -12.71 1.11 4.09
N ILE A 126 -11.97 1.73 5.01
CA ILE A 126 -11.95 1.31 6.42
C ILE A 126 -13.34 1.48 7.06
N GLN A 127 -14.03 2.60 6.83
CA GLN A 127 -15.40 2.81 7.27
C GLN A 127 -16.34 1.67 6.81
N SER A 128 -16.23 1.27 5.54
CA SER A 128 -17.05 0.20 4.96
C SER A 128 -16.78 -1.15 5.63
N LYS A 129 -15.52 -1.44 5.96
CA LYS A 129 -15.14 -2.62 6.73
C LYS A 129 -15.67 -2.56 8.17
N LEU A 130 -15.59 -1.41 8.83
CA LEU A 130 -16.15 -1.22 10.18
C LEU A 130 -17.66 -1.43 10.20
N LYS A 131 -18.37 -0.98 9.15
CA LYS A 131 -19.81 -1.23 9.00
C LYS A 131 -20.15 -2.71 8.91
N ALA A 132 -19.29 -3.53 8.29
CA ALA A 132 -19.46 -4.99 8.25
C ALA A 132 -19.30 -5.66 9.64
N HIS A 133 -18.66 -4.97 10.59
CA HIS A 133 -18.58 -5.33 12.01
C HIS A 133 -19.60 -4.58 12.87
N GLU A 134 -20.70 -4.09 12.28
CA GLU A 134 -21.78 -3.36 12.95
C GLU A 134 -21.36 -2.00 13.56
N ILE A 135 -20.15 -1.52 13.28
CA ILE A 135 -19.67 -0.19 13.70
C ILE A 135 -19.98 0.81 12.58
N VAL A 136 -21.08 1.54 12.74
CA VAL A 136 -21.52 2.54 11.76
C VAL A 136 -20.90 3.90 12.09
N LEU A 137 -19.92 4.32 11.29
CA LEU A 137 -19.41 5.69 11.31
C LEU A 137 -20.18 6.52 10.27
N SER A 138 -20.54 7.75 10.63
CA SER A 138 -21.22 8.66 9.70
C SER A 138 -20.29 9.16 8.60
N GLU A 139 -20.85 9.57 7.46
CA GLU A 139 -20.08 10.23 6.40
C GLU A 139 -19.39 11.50 6.92
N ASN A 140 -20.06 12.22 7.79
CA ASN A 140 -19.52 13.42 8.44
C ASN A 140 -18.25 13.12 9.26
N TYR A 141 -18.20 11.97 9.95
CA TYR A 141 -16.99 11.56 10.68
C TYR A 141 -15.78 11.45 9.74
N ILE A 142 -15.95 10.87 8.56
CA ILE A 142 -14.86 10.72 7.57
C ILE A 142 -14.42 12.07 7.04
N VAL A 143 -15.36 12.98 6.76
CA VAL A 143 -15.04 14.35 6.32
C VAL A 143 -14.23 15.09 7.38
N HIS A 144 -14.68 15.07 8.64
CA HIS A 144 -13.96 15.70 9.74
C HIS A 144 -12.58 15.07 9.97
N GLN A 145 -12.48 13.74 9.95
CA GLN A 145 -11.21 13.04 10.17
C GLN A 145 -10.21 13.34 9.06
N ALA A 146 -10.63 13.32 7.80
CA ALA A 146 -9.78 13.68 6.67
C ALA A 146 -9.25 15.12 6.81
N LEU A 147 -10.11 16.09 7.09
CA LEU A 147 -9.72 17.50 7.28
C LEU A 147 -8.82 17.72 8.51
N ASN A 148 -8.85 16.83 9.51
CA ASN A 148 -7.98 16.90 10.67
C ASN A 148 -6.59 16.32 10.42
N VAL A 149 -6.49 15.28 9.57
CA VAL A 149 -5.22 14.63 9.25
C VAL A 149 -4.49 15.34 8.11
N LEU A 150 -5.22 16.04 7.23
CA LEU A 150 -4.61 16.74 6.11
C LEU A 150 -3.58 17.78 6.57
N PRO A 151 -2.46 17.92 5.86
CA PRO A 151 -1.41 18.89 6.16
C PRO A 151 -1.87 20.35 6.16
N ALA A 152 -1.04 21.25 6.70
CA ALA A 152 -1.35 22.68 6.82
C ALA A 152 -1.53 23.39 5.46
N GLU A 153 -0.94 22.83 4.41
CA GLU A 153 -1.08 23.25 3.02
C GLU A 153 -2.55 23.20 2.56
N PHE A 154 -3.37 22.33 3.16
CA PHE A 154 -4.81 22.24 2.90
C PHE A 154 -5.67 23.11 3.85
N SER A 155 -5.05 24.01 4.63
CA SER A 155 -5.75 24.84 5.64
C SER A 155 -6.88 25.69 5.07
N GLN A 156 -6.82 26.09 3.80
CA GLN A 156 -7.89 26.82 3.12
C GLN A 156 -9.17 25.99 3.03
N ILE A 157 -9.06 24.69 2.73
CA ILE A 157 -10.21 23.79 2.66
C ILE A 157 -10.84 23.62 4.03
N LYS A 158 -10.02 23.42 5.07
CA LYS A 158 -10.50 23.30 6.45
C LYS A 158 -11.23 24.58 6.89
N SER A 159 -10.69 25.74 6.55
CA SER A 159 -11.33 27.02 6.84
C SER A 159 -12.65 27.18 6.08
N ALA A 160 -12.70 26.82 4.80
CA ALA A 160 -13.92 26.87 3.99
C ALA A 160 -15.01 25.93 4.52
N TYR A 161 -14.62 24.73 4.97
CA TYR A 161 -15.54 23.79 5.62
C TYR A 161 -16.10 24.37 6.93
N ASN A 162 -15.24 24.89 7.81
CA ASN A 162 -15.66 25.44 9.09
C ASN A 162 -16.52 26.72 8.97
N ALA A 163 -16.33 27.50 7.90
CA ALA A 163 -17.11 28.70 7.64
C ALA A 163 -18.51 28.40 7.07
N GLN A 164 -18.70 27.21 6.49
CA GLN A 164 -19.97 26.76 5.95
C GLN A 164 -20.70 25.96 7.02
N ASN A 165 -21.96 26.30 7.30
CA ASN A 165 -22.83 25.48 8.16
C ASN A 165 -23.41 24.25 7.43
N GLU A 166 -22.89 23.92 6.25
CA GLU A 166 -23.35 22.82 5.41
C GLU A 166 -22.48 21.58 5.61
N THR A 167 -23.11 20.42 5.73
CA THR A 167 -22.41 19.14 5.72
C THR A 167 -21.89 18.83 4.32
N TRP A 168 -20.60 18.52 4.20
CA TRP A 168 -20.05 18.06 2.93
C TRP A 168 -20.21 16.56 2.79
N SER A 169 -20.46 16.10 1.56
CA SER A 169 -20.26 14.69 1.22
C SER A 169 -18.78 14.39 1.02
N VAL A 170 -18.40 13.12 1.12
CA VAL A 170 -17.05 12.65 0.84
C VAL A 170 -16.64 13.00 -0.59
N ASN A 171 -17.55 12.88 -1.57
CA ASN A 171 -17.26 13.23 -2.96
C ASN A 171 -17.02 14.73 -3.15
N ALA A 172 -17.77 15.58 -2.45
CA ALA A 172 -17.54 17.01 -2.45
C ALA A 172 -16.18 17.37 -1.84
N LEU A 173 -15.82 16.73 -0.71
CA LEU A 173 -14.51 16.89 -0.08
C LEU A 173 -13.38 16.48 -1.04
N ILE A 174 -13.46 15.29 -1.64
CA ILE A 174 -12.45 14.79 -2.60
C ILE A 174 -12.25 15.79 -3.73
N THR A 175 -13.33 16.29 -4.32
CA THR A 175 -13.26 17.24 -5.44
C THR A 175 -12.51 18.52 -5.05
N LYS A 176 -12.83 19.08 -3.87
CA LYS A 176 -12.17 20.29 -3.37
C LYS A 176 -10.71 20.03 -3.05
N CYS A 177 -10.39 18.90 -2.40
CA CYS A 177 -9.01 18.55 -2.05
C CYS A 177 -8.13 18.30 -3.26
N VAL A 178 -8.63 17.60 -4.28
CA VAL A 178 -7.86 17.35 -5.51
C VAL A 178 -7.56 18.66 -6.23
N THR A 179 -8.55 19.55 -6.31
CA THR A 179 -8.38 20.88 -6.92
C THR A 179 -7.28 21.66 -6.21
N GLU A 180 -7.24 21.61 -4.88
CA GLU A 180 -6.21 22.30 -4.10
C GLU A 180 -4.82 21.64 -4.25
N GLU A 181 -4.76 20.32 -4.23
CA GLU A 181 -3.51 19.58 -4.44
C GLU A 181 -2.87 19.91 -5.80
N GLU A 182 -3.68 20.07 -6.85
CA GLU A 182 -3.21 20.51 -8.18
C GLU A 182 -2.69 21.95 -8.19
N LYS A 183 -3.29 22.85 -7.41
CA LYS A 183 -2.78 24.22 -7.26
C LYS A 183 -1.43 24.23 -6.55
N LEU A 184 -1.32 23.51 -5.42
CA LEU A 184 -0.09 23.41 -4.64
C LEU A 184 1.08 22.90 -5.50
N LYS A 185 0.83 21.88 -6.33
CA LYS A 185 1.81 21.35 -7.29
C LYS A 185 2.27 22.40 -8.31
N LYS A 186 1.37 23.27 -8.79
CA LYS A 186 1.72 24.36 -9.72
C LYS A 186 2.54 25.45 -9.04
N GLU A 187 2.15 25.87 -7.85
CA GLU A 187 2.86 26.88 -7.05
C GLU A 187 4.28 26.42 -6.71
N GLU A 188 4.46 25.13 -6.37
CA GLU A 188 5.78 24.54 -6.11
C GLU A 188 6.68 24.58 -7.36
N TYR A 189 6.13 24.22 -8.52
CA TYR A 189 6.85 24.28 -9.79
C TYR A 189 7.29 25.71 -10.15
N GLU A 190 6.39 26.69 -9.99
CA GLU A 190 6.67 28.10 -10.26
C GLU A 190 7.73 28.66 -9.31
N SER A 191 7.66 28.34 -8.02
CA SER A 191 8.64 28.73 -7.01
C SER A 191 10.04 28.16 -7.29
N ALA A 192 10.12 26.89 -7.71
CA ALA A 192 11.38 26.24 -8.07
C ALA A 192 12.02 26.90 -9.31
N HIS A 193 11.22 27.28 -10.31
CA HIS A 193 11.68 27.96 -11.52
C HIS A 193 12.17 29.39 -11.25
N LEU A 194 11.52 30.12 -10.34
CA LEU A 194 11.98 31.45 -9.92
C LEU A 194 13.32 31.37 -9.17
N THR A 195 13.49 30.37 -8.30
CA THR A 195 14.72 30.18 -7.50
C THR A 195 15.92 29.79 -8.37
N THR A 196 15.71 28.95 -9.39
CA THR A 196 16.76 28.59 -10.36
C THR A 196 17.15 29.75 -11.27
N ASN A 197 16.19 30.57 -11.71
CA ASN A 197 16.51 31.77 -12.50
C ASN A 197 17.21 32.86 -11.66
N ALA A 198 16.82 33.05 -10.40
CA ALA A 198 17.48 34.00 -9.51
C ALA A 198 18.95 33.61 -9.24
N THR A 199 19.23 32.32 -9.06
CA THR A 199 20.60 31.81 -8.89
C THR A 199 21.41 31.93 -10.19
N LEU A 200 20.85 31.60 -11.36
CA LEU A 200 21.54 31.81 -12.65
C LEU A 200 21.82 33.30 -12.93
N SER A 201 20.90 34.19 -12.56
CA SER A 201 21.07 35.64 -12.67
C SER A 201 22.19 36.17 -11.76
N SER A 202 22.31 35.65 -10.52
CA SER A 202 23.40 36.05 -9.61
C SER A 202 24.78 35.58 -10.08
N TYR A 203 24.86 34.43 -10.76
CA TYR A 203 26.09 33.99 -11.44
C TYR A 203 26.46 34.88 -12.65
N ARG A 204 25.47 35.38 -13.41
CA ARG A 204 25.73 36.33 -14.51
C ARG A 204 26.09 37.74 -14.02
N GLY A 205 25.59 38.16 -12.87
CA GLY A 205 25.89 39.48 -12.27
C GLY A 205 27.29 39.60 -11.64
N ASN A 206 27.90 38.49 -11.22
CA ASN A 206 29.22 38.48 -10.56
C ASN A 206 30.43 38.30 -11.49
N GLY A 207 30.23 38.31 -12.82
CA GLY A 207 31.31 38.19 -13.80
C GLY A 207 32.17 39.45 -14.02
N SER A 208 31.81 40.60 -13.43
CA SER A 208 32.41 41.90 -13.81
C SER A 208 33.61 42.38 -12.96
N LEU A 209 33.86 41.82 -11.77
CA LEU A 209 34.89 42.38 -10.86
C LEU A 209 36.12 41.50 -10.61
N ARG A 210 36.24 40.32 -11.24
CA ARG A 210 37.41 39.43 -11.04
C ARG A 210 38.50 39.56 -12.11
N GLY A 211 38.31 40.45 -13.10
CA GLY A 211 39.21 40.62 -14.25
C GLY A 211 40.38 41.60 -14.09
N GLN A 212 40.45 42.39 -13.02
CA GLN A 212 41.50 43.42 -12.86
C GLN A 212 42.50 43.18 -11.73
N MET A 213 42.43 42.06 -11.00
CA MET A 213 43.36 41.75 -9.90
C MET A 213 44.36 40.63 -10.23
N LEU A 214 44.72 40.45 -11.52
CA LEU A 214 45.68 39.43 -11.98
C LEU A 214 46.73 39.95 -12.98
N MET A 215 47.01 41.25 -12.99
CA MET A 215 48.08 41.85 -13.82
C MET A 215 49.07 42.71 -13.00
N ALA A 216 49.27 42.40 -11.72
CA ALA A 216 50.25 43.10 -10.86
C ALA A 216 51.30 42.19 -10.21
N GLN A 217 51.42 40.93 -10.63
CA GLN A 217 52.47 40.01 -10.17
C GLN A 217 53.23 39.38 -11.34
N ARG A 218 53.69 40.23 -12.26
CA ARG A 218 54.70 39.87 -13.25
C ARG A 218 55.74 40.97 -13.27
N ASN A 219 56.56 41.05 -12.23
CA ASN A 219 57.90 41.64 -12.26
C ASN A 219 58.62 41.30 -10.94
N GLY A 220 59.73 40.55 -11.05
CA GLY A 220 60.60 40.24 -9.91
C GLY A 220 61.24 38.85 -9.96
N LYS A 221 62.11 38.58 -10.94
CA LYS A 221 63.06 37.45 -10.90
C LYS A 221 64.45 37.99 -10.50
N THR A 222 65.20 37.14 -9.80
CA THR A 222 66.60 37.28 -9.30
C THR A 222 66.73 38.20 -8.08
N LEU A 223 67.39 37.84 -6.97
CA LEU A 223 68.63 37.08 -6.78
C LEU A 223 68.60 36.29 -5.45
N GLY A 224 69.17 35.08 -5.46
CA GLY A 224 69.47 34.31 -4.25
C GLY A 224 70.92 33.83 -4.21
N LYS A 225 71.55 34.07 -3.05
CA LYS A 225 72.72 33.41 -2.45
C LYS A 225 74.12 33.97 -2.74
N MET A 226 74.69 34.58 -1.70
CA MET A 226 76.08 34.36 -1.31
C MET A 226 76.18 34.47 0.23
N ARG A 227 76.53 33.37 0.91
CA ARG A 227 77.07 33.39 2.27
C ARG A 227 78.05 32.21 2.42
N THR A 228 79.31 32.57 2.66
CA THR A 228 80.44 31.86 3.32
C THR A 228 80.05 30.61 4.13
N MET A 229 80.81 29.51 4.16
CA MET A 229 82.26 29.30 4.20
C MET A 229 82.72 28.19 3.27
#